data_AF-R5LU93-F1
#
_entry.id   AF-R5LU93-F1
#
_cell.length_a   1.000
_cell.length_b   1.000
_cell.length_c   1.000
_cell.angle_alpha   90.00
_cell.angle_beta   90.00
_cell.angle_gamma   90.00
#
_symmetry.space_group_name_H-M   'P 1'
#
loop_
_entity.id
_entity.type
_entity.pdbx_description
1 polymer ?
#
loop_
_entity_poly.entity_id
_entity_poly.type
_entity_poly.pdbx_seq_one_letter_code
_entity_poly.pdbx_strand_id
1 'polypeptide(L)'
;MGRQLKTVLKQIKAKKWFPLFQELVYMEKFCLKVGFNERQITTLISGKPLFYEGELYSEEHRRKFKTERAGFQVVKDPTDKAKFALAINGQLIGEWFKE
;
A
#
# COMPACT_ATOMS: atom_id res chain seq x y z
N MET A 1 -21.44 24.66 25.64
CA MET A 1 -20.76 24.60 24.32
C MET A 1 -19.67 23.50 24.19
N GLY A 2 -18.98 23.07 25.25
CA GLY A 2 -17.82 22.16 25.13
C GLY A 2 -18.08 20.70 24.69
N ARG A 3 -19.27 20.12 24.88
CA ARG A 3 -19.57 18.73 24.44
C ARG A 3 -19.77 18.62 22.93
N GLN A 4 -20.47 19.57 22.32
CA GLN A 4 -20.75 19.58 20.88
C GLN A 4 -19.45 19.64 20.05
N LEU A 5 -18.50 20.49 20.45
CA LEU A 5 -17.20 20.60 19.76
C LEU A 5 -16.40 19.28 19.78
N LYS A 6 -16.40 18.58 20.92
CA LYS A 6 -15.72 17.26 21.05
C LYS A 6 -16.34 16.21 20.12
N THR A 7 -17.66 16.21 19.96
CA THR A 7 -18.38 15.29 19.07
C THR A 7 -18.05 15.56 17.59
N VAL A 8 -18.07 16.84 17.17
CA VAL A 8 -17.73 17.24 15.80
C VAL A 8 -16.29 16.88 15.46
N LEU A 9 -15.33 17.12 16.37
CA LEU A 9 -13.93 16.72 16.17
C LEU A 9 -13.75 15.20 16.05
N LYS A 10 -14.47 14.41 16.86
CA LYS A 10 -14.48 12.94 16.75
C LYS A 10 -15.02 12.49 15.39
N GLN A 11 -16.09 13.10 14.89
CA GLN A 11 -16.65 12.78 13.58
C GLN A 11 -15.71 13.14 12.43
N ILE A 12 -15.07 14.31 12.48
CA ILE A 12 -14.07 14.72 11.46
C ILE A 12 -12.91 13.73 11.43
N LYS A 13 -12.40 13.31 12.60
CA LYS A 13 -11.38 12.27 12.69
C LYS A 13 -11.91 10.94 12.11
N ALA A 14 -13.05 10.44 12.57
CA ALA A 14 -13.61 9.19 12.06
C ALA A 14 -13.79 9.20 10.53
N LYS A 15 -14.32 10.29 9.96
CA LYS A 15 -14.47 10.48 8.50
C LYS A 15 -13.15 10.47 7.73
N LYS A 16 -12.04 10.85 8.36
CA LYS A 16 -10.69 10.80 7.75
C LYS A 16 -10.00 9.45 7.94
N TRP A 17 -10.17 8.84 9.11
CA TRP A 17 -9.54 7.57 9.46
C TRP A 17 -10.21 6.38 8.78
N PHE A 18 -11.52 6.44 8.57
CA PHE A 18 -12.25 5.34 7.94
C PHE A 18 -11.82 5.09 6.49
N PRO A 19 -11.73 6.11 5.61
CA PRO A 19 -11.19 5.91 4.25
C PRO A 19 -9.73 5.46 4.26
N LEU A 20 -8.91 6.01 5.17
CA LEU A 20 -7.50 5.60 5.28
C LEU A 20 -7.37 4.13 5.69
N PHE A 21 -8.21 3.65 6.60
CA PHE A 21 -8.25 2.25 7.01
C PHE A 21 -8.70 1.34 5.86
N GLN A 22 -9.75 1.73 5.12
CA GLN A 22 -10.17 0.98 3.93
C GLN A 22 -9.05 0.86 2.90
N GLU A 23 -8.29 1.93 2.70
CA GLU A 23 -7.15 1.94 1.79
C GLU A 23 -6.01 1.03 2.28
N LEU A 24 -5.72 0.99 3.58
CA LEU A 24 -4.73 0.06 4.15
C LEU A 24 -5.14 -1.40 3.95
N VAL A 25 -6.42 -1.72 4.17
CA VAL A 25 -6.97 -3.07 3.92
C VAL A 25 -6.90 -3.43 2.43
N TYR A 26 -7.12 -2.46 1.55
CA TYR A 26 -6.93 -2.65 0.11
C TYR A 26 -5.47 -2.98 -0.21
N MET A 27 -4.53 -2.20 0.33
CA MET A 27 -3.10 -2.39 0.09
C MET A 27 -2.59 -3.74 0.61
N GLU A 28 -3.11 -4.19 1.76
CA GLU A 28 -2.79 -5.50 2.34
C GLU A 28 -3.18 -6.64 1.37
N LYS A 29 -4.42 -6.61 0.85
CA LYS A 29 -4.91 -7.58 -0.13
C LYS A 29 -4.15 -7.51 -1.45
N PHE A 30 -3.80 -6.32 -1.89
CA PHE A 30 -3.00 -6.11 -3.09
C PHE A 30 -1.61 -6.74 -2.95
N CYS A 31 -0.90 -6.48 -1.84
CA CYS A 31 0.41 -7.08 -1.59
C CYS A 31 0.36 -8.61 -1.50
N LEU A 32 -0.72 -9.18 -0.94
CA LEU A 32 -0.94 -10.63 -0.92
C LEU A 32 -1.06 -11.20 -2.34
N LYS A 33 -1.83 -10.55 -3.22
CA LYS A 33 -2.01 -10.96 -4.62
C LYS A 33 -0.71 -10.86 -5.42
N VAL A 34 0.13 -9.88 -5.11
CA VAL A 34 1.47 -9.72 -5.71
C VAL A 34 2.41 -10.86 -5.30
N GLY A 35 2.15 -11.54 -4.19
CA GLY A 35 2.92 -12.72 -3.76
C GLY A 35 3.72 -12.53 -2.46
N PHE A 36 3.52 -11.42 -1.74
CA PHE A 36 4.14 -11.24 -0.43
C PHE A 36 3.45 -12.08 0.65
N ASN A 37 4.23 -12.58 1.61
CA ASN A 37 3.71 -13.26 2.80
C ASN A 37 3.33 -12.26 3.91
N GLU A 38 2.65 -12.74 4.95
CA GLU A 38 2.15 -11.91 6.06
C GLU A 38 3.24 -11.05 6.74
N ARG A 39 4.45 -11.59 6.93
CA ARG A 39 5.56 -10.86 7.56
C ARG A 39 6.05 -9.70 6.68
N GLN A 40 6.12 -9.95 5.38
CA GLN A 40 6.48 -8.95 4.37
C GLN A 40 5.42 -7.87 4.27
N ILE A 41 4.15 -8.26 4.20
CA ILE A 41 3.00 -7.33 4.16
C ILE A 41 2.97 -6.47 5.42
N THR A 42 3.19 -7.03 6.60
CA THR A 42 3.26 -6.26 7.85
C THR A 42 4.32 -5.17 7.79
N THR A 43 5.49 -5.48 7.21
CA THR A 43 6.57 -4.51 7.01
C THR A 43 6.12 -3.39 6.06
N LEU A 44 5.54 -3.76 4.91
CA LEU A 44 5.06 -2.83 3.88
C LEU A 44 3.95 -1.91 4.39
N ILE A 45 2.94 -2.45 5.07
CA ILE A 45 1.81 -1.69 5.63
C ILE A 45 2.26 -0.72 6.72
N SER A 46 3.33 -1.05 7.46
CA SER A 46 3.95 -0.12 8.41
C SER A 46 4.68 1.06 7.75
N GLY A 47 4.77 1.08 6.41
CA GLY A 47 5.48 2.10 5.61
C GLY A 47 7.00 1.90 5.57
N LYS A 48 7.51 0.81 6.16
CA LYS A 48 8.94 0.50 6.14
C LYS A 48 9.34 -0.14 4.81
N PRO A 49 10.57 0.11 4.33
CA PRO A 49 11.07 -0.57 3.15
C PRO A 49 11.28 -2.06 3.43
N LEU A 50 10.96 -2.90 2.44
CA LEU A 50 11.21 -4.32 2.41
C LEU A 50 12.16 -4.63 1.26
N PHE A 51 13.30 -5.25 1.53
CA PHE A 51 14.15 -5.78 0.46
C PHE A 51 13.77 -7.23 0.19
N TYR A 52 13.44 -7.53 -1.06
CA TYR A 52 12.97 -8.85 -1.46
C TYR A 52 13.58 -9.27 -2.80
N GLU A 53 13.86 -10.57 -2.90
CA GLU A 53 14.30 -11.27 -4.09
C GLU A 53 13.39 -12.48 -4.29
N GLY A 54 12.90 -12.65 -5.52
CA GLY A 54 11.94 -13.71 -5.84
C GLY A 54 11.01 -13.34 -6.98
N GLU A 55 9.78 -13.86 -6.92
CA GLU A 55 8.78 -13.69 -7.96
C GLU A 55 7.64 -12.81 -7.48
N LEU A 56 7.17 -11.92 -8.36
CA LEU A 56 5.99 -11.09 -8.16
C LEU A 56 4.95 -11.45 -9.20
N TYR A 57 3.72 -11.64 -8.79
CA TYR A 57 2.61 -11.86 -9.71
C TYR A 57 1.93 -10.53 -10.07
N SER A 58 1.72 -10.30 -11.37
CA SER A 58 0.88 -9.21 -11.84
C SER A 58 -0.48 -9.76 -12.27
N GLU A 59 -1.55 -9.33 -11.60
CA GLU A 59 -2.91 -9.65 -12.04
C GLU A 59 -3.23 -9.02 -13.41
N GLU A 60 -2.71 -7.83 -13.69
CA GLU A 60 -2.91 -7.11 -14.95
C GLU A 60 -2.31 -7.88 -16.14
N HIS A 61 -1.07 -8.36 -16.00
CA HIS A 61 -0.38 -9.09 -17.06
C HIS A 61 -0.56 -10.61 -16.97
N ARG A 62 -1.21 -11.12 -15.90
CA ARG A 62 -1.43 -12.55 -15.62
C ARG A 62 -0.18 -13.41 -15.71
N ARG A 63 0.97 -12.85 -15.29
CA ARG A 63 2.26 -13.54 -15.31
C ARG A 63 3.08 -13.17 -14.08
N LYS A 64 4.12 -13.96 -13.84
CA LYS A 64 5.13 -13.68 -12.83
C LYS A 64 6.30 -12.92 -13.42
N PHE A 65 6.88 -12.05 -12.61
CA PHE A 65 8.08 -11.28 -12.89
C PHE A 65 9.11 -11.64 -11.83
N LYS A 66 10.35 -11.89 -12.25
CA LYS A 66 11.43 -12.16 -11.32
C LYS A 66 12.12 -10.84 -10.96
N THR A 67 12.31 -10.62 -9.68
CA THR A 67 13.18 -9.57 -9.15
C THR A 67 14.40 -10.23 -8.53
N GLU A 68 15.56 -9.63 -8.76
CA GLU A 68 16.72 -9.80 -7.87
C GLU A 68 16.43 -9.07 -6.55
N ARG A 69 17.41 -8.41 -5.94
CA ARG A 69 17.20 -7.64 -4.71
C ARG A 69 16.64 -6.24 -5.01
N ALA A 70 15.32 -6.08 -4.88
CA ALA A 70 14.67 -4.78 -5.00
C ALA A 70 14.09 -4.30 -3.67
N GLY A 71 14.06 -2.97 -3.50
CA GLY A 71 13.45 -2.31 -2.35
C GLY A 71 11.98 -1.99 -2.63
N PHE A 72 11.09 -2.53 -1.82
CA PHE A 72 9.65 -2.31 -1.90
C PHE A 72 9.18 -1.39 -0.79
N GLN A 73 8.26 -0.48 -1.10
CA GLN A 73 7.67 0.39 -0.09
C GLN A 73 6.23 0.76 -0.45
N VAL A 74 5.35 0.79 0.55
CA VAL A 74 4.04 1.43 0.42
C VAL A 74 4.23 2.93 0.61
N VAL A 75 3.92 3.68 -0.45
CA VAL A 75 4.04 5.14 -0.50
C VAL A 75 2.68 5.78 -0.75
N LYS A 76 2.59 7.10 -0.55
CA LYS A 76 1.40 7.83 -1.01
C LYS A 76 1.35 7.82 -2.52
N ASP A 77 0.18 7.55 -3.06
CA ASP A 77 -0.02 7.61 -4.51
C ASP A 77 0.27 9.05 -4.98
N PRO A 78 1.12 9.22 -6.02
CA PRO A 78 1.52 10.55 -6.49
C PRO A 78 0.37 11.31 -7.17
N THR A 79 -0.61 10.59 -7.71
CA THR A 79 -1.79 11.15 -8.40
C THR A 79 -2.96 11.39 -7.43
N ASP A 80 -3.13 10.54 -6.42
CA ASP A 80 -4.17 10.66 -5.40
C ASP A 80 -3.60 10.48 -3.98
N LYS A 81 -3.32 11.59 -3.29
CA LYS A 81 -2.75 11.57 -1.93
C LYS A 81 -3.64 10.89 -0.87
N ALA A 82 -4.92 10.63 -1.17
CA ALA A 82 -5.78 9.86 -0.28
C ALA A 82 -5.40 8.36 -0.30
N LYS A 83 -4.83 7.88 -1.41
CA LYS A 83 -4.51 6.48 -1.68
C LYS A 83 -3.06 6.12 -1.37
N PHE A 84 -2.77 4.83 -1.41
CA PHE A 84 -1.43 4.29 -1.34
C PHE A 84 -1.07 3.57 -2.64
N ALA A 85 0.22 3.51 -2.93
CA ALA A 85 0.77 2.72 -4.03
C ALA A 85 1.96 1.89 -3.54
N LEU A 86 2.16 0.73 -4.13
CA LEU A 86 3.37 -0.06 -3.93
C LEU A 86 4.42 0.39 -4.95
N ALA A 87 5.60 0.76 -4.44
CA ALA A 87 6.74 1.12 -5.27
C ALA A 87 7.84 0.07 -5.14
N ILE A 88 8.54 -0.18 -6.24
CA ILE A 88 9.76 -0.97 -6.35
C ILE A 88 10.89 -0.02 -6.79
N ASN A 89 11.93 0.14 -5.96
CA ASN A 89 13.03 1.08 -6.18
C ASN A 89 12.59 2.52 -6.56
N GLY A 90 11.44 2.96 -6.03
CA GLY A 90 10.88 4.29 -6.30
C GLY A 90 9.96 4.38 -7.53
N GLN A 91 9.89 3.33 -8.36
CA GLN A 91 8.95 3.22 -9.48
C GLN A 91 7.66 2.54 -9.02
N LEU A 92 6.49 3.00 -9.48
CA LEU A 92 5.23 2.34 -9.16
C LEU A 92 5.20 0.93 -9.75
N ILE A 93 4.73 -0.05 -8.98
CA ILE A 93 4.79 -1.46 -9.39
C ILE A 93 4.02 -1.72 -10.69
N GLY A 94 2.93 -1.00 -10.94
CA GLY A 94 2.18 -1.09 -12.20
C GLY A 94 2.98 -0.64 -13.43
N GLU A 95 3.84 0.37 -13.29
CA GLU A 95 4.74 0.79 -14.36
C GLU A 95 5.89 -0.19 -14.52
N TRP A 96 6.42 -0.72 -13.42
CA TRP A 96 7.49 -1.71 -13.45
C TRP A 96 7.07 -3.02 -14.14
N PHE A 97 5.81 -3.44 -13.98
CA PHE A 97 5.30 -4.63 -14.68
C PHE A 97 5.19 -4.47 -16.22
N LYS A 98 5.31 -3.27 -16.76
CA LYS A 98 5.26 -3.04 -18.22
C LYS A 98 6.58 -3.37 -18.92
N GLU A 99 7.67 -3.51 -18.16
CA GLU A 99 8.98 -4.00 -18.64
C GLU A 99 8.88 -5.47 -19.10
#